data_AF-A0A1W6MKP8-F1
#
_entry.id   AF-A0A1W6MKP8-F1
#
_cell.length_a   1.000
_cell.length_b   1.000
_cell.length_c   1.000
_cell.angle_alpha   90.00
_cell.angle_beta   90.00
_cell.angle_gamma   90.00
#
_symmetry.space_group_name_H-M   'P 1'
#
loop_
_entity.id
_entity.type
_entity.pdbx_description
1 polymer ?
#
loop_
_entity_poly.entity_id
_entity_poly.type
_entity_poly.pdbx_seq_one_letter_code
_entity_poly.pdbx_strand_id
1 'polypeptide(L)'
;MPGRSFDYILKDKRTYQKREFEEEIYTFKCSLNISYIVEVEYHYNYICILKFYQKNHRNSKHRYSLLNSRRFLERHKTSGTKNFLMILNTIIEISIGIFKKNDLFSFGFIGAPTKIELEENSNKTINPDGTVESTKRFNTYSIYVKRYFSPDRFEHIEIVSSSSYLIKSRKNLDLTTTKVEHFFKYYIENHC
;
A
#
# COMPACT_ATOMS: atom_id res chain seq x y z
N MET A 1 9.08 5.30 17.32
CA MET A 1 9.63 4.76 16.06
C MET A 1 8.80 3.56 15.66
N PRO A 2 8.65 3.24 14.36
CA PRO A 2 8.06 1.98 13.96
C PRO A 2 8.77 0.80 14.65
N GLY A 3 8.07 -0.32 14.85
CA GLY A 3 8.72 -1.52 15.37
C GLY A 3 9.81 -2.02 14.41
N ARG A 4 10.49 -3.11 14.75
CA ARG A 4 11.56 -3.68 13.90
C ARG A 4 11.12 -3.81 12.44
N SER A 5 11.94 -3.30 11.53
CA SER A 5 11.79 -3.36 10.06
C SER A 5 12.86 -4.27 9.43
N PHE A 6 12.83 -4.39 8.10
CA PHE A 6 13.87 -5.02 7.30
C PHE A 6 14.72 -3.96 6.59
N ASP A 7 15.99 -4.27 6.39
CA ASP A 7 16.85 -3.45 5.54
C ASP A 7 16.32 -3.47 4.10
N TYR A 8 16.15 -2.27 3.54
CA TYR A 8 15.64 -2.06 2.20
C TYR A 8 16.61 -1.25 1.36
N ILE A 9 16.57 -1.45 0.05
CA ILE A 9 17.37 -0.71 -0.93
C ILE A 9 16.45 -0.11 -1.98
N LEU A 10 16.74 1.12 -2.39
CA LEU A 10 16.21 1.71 -3.61
C LEU A 10 16.91 1.03 -4.80
N LYS A 11 16.14 0.34 -5.64
CA LYS A 11 16.65 -0.48 -6.76
C LYS A 11 16.49 0.22 -8.10
N ASP A 12 15.48 1.07 -8.26
CA ASP A 12 15.14 1.70 -9.54
C ASP A 12 14.42 3.03 -9.33
N LYS A 13 14.52 3.91 -10.33
CA LYS A 13 13.70 5.12 -10.47
C LYS A 13 13.22 5.23 -11.91
N ARG A 14 11.94 5.49 -12.11
CA ARG A 14 11.32 5.55 -13.43
C ARG A 14 10.43 6.77 -13.54
N THR A 15 10.31 7.30 -14.74
CA THR A 15 9.39 8.39 -15.05
C THR A 15 8.42 7.91 -16.11
N TYR A 16 7.12 7.93 -15.80
CA TYR A 16 6.07 7.50 -16.71
C TYR A 16 5.40 8.72 -17.34
N GLN A 17 5.98 9.26 -18.42
CA GLN A 17 5.48 10.48 -19.07
C GLN A 17 3.99 10.41 -19.43
N LYS A 18 3.53 9.29 -20.01
CA LYS A 18 2.11 9.12 -20.41
C LYS A 18 1.14 9.04 -19.22
N ARG A 19 1.61 8.59 -18.06
CA ARG A 19 0.80 8.44 -16.84
C ARG A 19 1.07 9.55 -15.82
N GLU A 20 1.96 10.48 -16.15
CA GLU A 20 2.32 11.66 -15.38
C GLU A 20 2.70 11.38 -13.91
N PHE A 21 3.45 10.30 -13.67
CA PHE A 21 4.00 10.02 -12.35
C PHE A 21 5.45 9.52 -12.42
N GLU A 22 6.18 9.74 -11.32
CA GLU A 22 7.47 9.11 -11.07
C GLU A 22 7.29 7.88 -10.19
N GLU A 23 8.10 6.85 -10.39
CA GLU A 23 8.07 5.62 -9.60
C GLU A 23 9.45 5.35 -9.01
N GLU A 24 9.51 5.10 -7.72
CA GLU A 24 10.67 4.52 -7.06
C GLU A 24 10.38 3.07 -6.66
N ILE A 25 11.33 2.19 -6.98
CA ILE A 25 11.23 0.76 -6.66
C ILE A 25 12.17 0.46 -5.51
N TYR A 26 11.60 0.07 -4.38
CA TYR A 26 12.34 -0.44 -3.24
C TYR A 26 12.26 -1.97 -3.19
N THR A 27 13.31 -2.60 -2.68
CA THR A 27 13.31 -4.05 -2.43
C THR A 27 13.90 -4.35 -1.06
N PHE A 28 13.38 -5.37 -0.41
CA PHE A 28 13.91 -5.90 0.84
C PHE A 28 13.67 -7.41 0.92
N LYS A 29 14.38 -8.07 1.84
CA LYS A 29 14.25 -9.51 2.06
C LYS A 29 13.76 -9.76 3.47
N CYS A 30 12.65 -10.49 3.59
CA CYS A 30 12.07 -10.76 4.90
C CYS A 30 12.73 -11.98 5.58
N SER A 31 12.38 -12.19 6.85
CA SER A 31 12.93 -13.28 7.69
C SER A 31 12.65 -14.69 7.14
N LEU A 32 11.66 -14.84 6.27
CA LEU A 32 11.31 -16.11 5.60
C LEU A 32 12.03 -16.29 4.25
N ASN A 33 13.13 -15.57 4.03
CA ASN A 33 13.93 -15.63 2.80
C ASN A 33 13.18 -15.19 1.52
N ILE A 34 12.01 -14.54 1.66
CA ILE A 34 11.23 -14.01 0.54
C ILE A 34 11.61 -12.56 0.29
N SER A 35 11.92 -12.23 -0.97
CA SER A 35 12.12 -10.85 -1.41
C SER A 35 10.79 -10.17 -1.73
N TYR A 36 10.64 -8.93 -1.29
CA TYR A 36 9.51 -8.07 -1.57
C TYR A 36 9.94 -6.91 -2.46
N ILE A 37 9.00 -6.45 -3.29
CA ILE A 37 9.08 -5.22 -4.07
C ILE A 37 8.06 -4.26 -3.47
N VAL A 38 8.47 -3.00 -3.28
CA VAL A 38 7.59 -1.87 -2.98
C VAL A 38 7.71 -0.88 -4.12
N GLU A 39 6.59 -0.58 -4.75
CA GLU A 39 6.44 0.45 -5.79
C GLU A 39 5.89 1.69 -5.10
N VAL A 40 6.62 2.80 -5.18
CA VAL A 40 6.20 4.10 -4.68
C VAL A 40 5.96 5.00 -5.88
N GLU A 41 4.70 5.26 -6.19
CA GLU A 41 4.30 6.14 -7.27
C GLU A 41 4.05 7.55 -6.73
N TYR A 42 4.72 8.55 -7.30
CA TYR A 42 4.63 9.96 -6.94
C TYR A 42 3.70 10.68 -7.91
N HIS A 43 2.55 11.09 -7.40
CA HIS A 43 1.50 11.77 -8.16
C HIS A 43 1.43 13.26 -7.82
N TYR A 44 0.69 14.01 -8.62
CA TYR A 44 0.35 15.40 -8.35
C TYR A 44 -0.29 15.60 -6.97
N ASN A 45 -0.24 16.85 -6.48
CA ASN A 45 -0.69 17.22 -5.14
C ASN A 45 0.05 16.51 -4.00
N TYR A 46 1.28 16.04 -4.25
CA TYR A 46 2.11 15.35 -3.27
C TYR A 46 1.43 14.10 -2.69
N ILE A 47 0.80 13.29 -3.54
CA ILE A 47 0.27 11.99 -3.14
C ILE A 47 1.23 10.89 -3.58
N CYS A 48 1.64 10.04 -2.65
CA CYS A 48 2.39 8.83 -2.93
C CYS A 48 1.48 7.61 -2.81
N ILE A 49 1.37 6.78 -3.85
CA ILE A 49 0.73 5.46 -3.73
C ILE A 49 1.78 4.41 -3.48
N LEU A 50 1.64 3.66 -2.39
CA LEU A 50 2.52 2.55 -2.06
C LEU A 50 1.86 1.22 -2.37
N LYS A 51 2.47 0.46 -3.27
CA LYS A 51 2.08 -0.92 -3.59
C LYS A 51 3.20 -1.87 -3.22
N PHE A 52 2.87 -3.07 -2.78
CA PHE A 52 3.90 -4.07 -2.50
C PHE A 52 3.43 -5.50 -2.77
N TYR A 53 4.39 -6.36 -3.14
CA TYR A 53 4.16 -7.76 -3.45
C TYR A 53 5.47 -8.55 -3.34
N GLN A 54 5.36 -9.87 -3.35
CA GLN A 54 6.55 -10.74 -3.37
C GLN A 54 7.19 -10.74 -4.77
N LYS A 55 8.52 -10.68 -4.83
CA LYS A 55 9.29 -10.60 -6.09
C LYS A 55 9.04 -11.78 -7.05
N ASN A 56 8.75 -12.96 -6.51
CA ASN A 56 8.37 -14.15 -7.29
C ASN A 56 7.02 -13.98 -8.01
N HIS A 57 6.15 -13.07 -7.55
CA HIS A 57 4.85 -12.79 -8.13
C HIS A 57 4.86 -11.65 -9.16
N ARG A 58 6.00 -11.01 -9.43
CA ARG A 58 6.09 -9.79 -10.27
C ARG A 58 5.39 -9.88 -11.64
N ASN A 59 5.41 -11.05 -12.26
CA ASN A 59 4.82 -11.29 -13.59
C ASN A 59 3.34 -11.70 -13.53
N SER A 60 2.76 -11.86 -12.34
CA SER A 60 1.36 -12.21 -12.17
C SER A 60 0.48 -10.96 -12.29
N LYS A 61 -0.64 -11.08 -13.02
CA LYS A 61 -1.71 -10.07 -13.04
C LYS A 61 -2.34 -9.89 -11.64
N HIS A 62 -2.26 -10.89 -10.78
CA HIS A 62 -2.78 -10.87 -9.41
C HIS A 62 -1.69 -10.71 -8.36
N ARG A 63 -0.53 -10.15 -8.71
CA ARG A 63 0.66 -10.09 -7.84
C ARG A 63 0.38 -9.48 -6.47
N TYR A 64 -0.49 -8.47 -6.42
CA TYR A 64 -0.89 -7.86 -5.16
C TYR A 64 -1.74 -8.84 -4.36
N SER A 65 -2.69 -9.57 -4.93
CA SER A 65 -3.61 -10.50 -4.22
C SER A 65 -2.99 -11.79 -3.66
N LEU A 66 -1.74 -12.11 -4.03
CA LEU A 66 -1.11 -13.39 -3.67
C LEU A 66 -0.50 -13.38 -2.26
N LEU A 67 -0.71 -14.47 -1.52
CA LEU A 67 -0.20 -14.70 -0.16
C LEU A 67 0.71 -15.93 -0.11
N ASN A 68 1.44 -16.09 0.98
CA ASN A 68 2.16 -17.33 1.27
C ASN A 68 1.16 -18.49 1.40
N SER A 69 1.50 -19.63 0.79
CA SER A 69 0.66 -20.84 0.91
C SER A 69 0.70 -21.40 2.33
N ARG A 70 -0.38 -22.07 2.75
CA ARG A 70 -0.47 -22.74 4.05
C ARG A 70 0.70 -23.70 4.29
N ARG A 71 1.02 -24.54 3.29
CA ARG A 71 2.16 -25.47 3.35
C ARG A 71 3.50 -24.76 3.55
N PHE A 72 3.68 -23.57 2.97
CA PHE A 72 4.90 -22.77 3.18
C PHE A 72 4.99 -22.29 4.63
N LEU A 73 3.90 -21.77 5.19
CA LEU A 73 3.82 -21.28 6.57
C LEU A 73 4.05 -22.42 7.59
N GLU A 74 3.44 -23.58 7.36
CA GLU A 74 3.62 -24.79 8.19
C GLU A 74 5.08 -25.26 8.19
N ARG A 75 5.74 -25.31 7.03
CA ARG A 75 7.17 -25.65 6.92
C ARG A 75 8.05 -24.72 7.75
N HIS A 76 7.71 -23.44 7.80
CA HIS A 76 8.44 -22.42 8.57
C HIS A 76 7.95 -22.29 10.01
N LYS A 77 7.02 -23.15 10.46
CA LYS A 77 6.46 -23.17 11.82
C LYS A 77 6.01 -21.78 12.29
N THR A 78 5.31 -21.05 11.40
CA THR A 78 4.88 -19.67 11.65
C THR A 78 3.48 -19.42 11.11
N SER A 79 2.72 -18.54 11.75
CA SER A 79 1.48 -17.99 11.18
C SER A 79 1.73 -16.91 10.11
N GLY A 80 2.98 -16.45 9.97
CA GLY A 80 3.33 -15.33 9.10
C GLY A 80 3.03 -13.94 9.69
N THR A 81 2.28 -13.85 10.80
CA THR A 81 1.85 -12.58 11.41
C THR A 81 3.02 -11.67 11.74
N LYS A 82 4.05 -12.18 12.45
CA LYS A 82 5.25 -11.40 12.80
C LYS A 82 5.95 -10.84 11.56
N ASN A 83 6.11 -11.67 10.53
CA ASN A 83 6.76 -11.27 9.29
C ASN A 83 5.95 -10.21 8.53
N PHE A 84 4.62 -10.35 8.53
CA PHE A 84 3.70 -9.35 7.97
C PHE A 84 3.79 -8.00 8.68
N LEU A 85 3.85 -7.98 10.02
CA LEU A 85 4.04 -6.73 10.77
C LEU A 85 5.38 -6.07 10.43
N MET A 86 6.46 -6.83 10.33
CA MET A 86 7.77 -6.28 9.93
C MET A 86 7.79 -5.76 8.49
N ILE A 87 7.06 -6.40 7.56
CA ILE A 87 6.86 -5.90 6.20
C ILE A 87 6.17 -4.54 6.24
N LEU A 88 5.08 -4.40 7.01
CA LEU A 88 4.39 -3.12 7.14
C LEU A 88 5.26 -2.05 7.81
N ASN A 89 6.02 -2.38 8.85
CA ASN A 89 7.00 -1.45 9.44
C ASN A 89 8.00 -0.94 8.41
N THR A 90 8.49 -1.82 7.55
CA THR A 90 9.46 -1.47 6.49
C THR A 90 8.84 -0.48 5.49
N ILE A 91 7.58 -0.71 5.08
CA ILE A 91 6.85 0.20 4.19
C ILE A 91 6.62 1.56 4.87
N ILE A 92 6.29 1.57 6.17
CA ILE A 92 6.11 2.79 6.95
C ILE A 92 7.44 3.56 7.08
N GLU A 93 8.56 2.88 7.27
CA GLU A 93 9.88 3.52 7.30
C GLU A 93 10.23 4.19 5.97
N ILE A 94 9.91 3.55 4.84
CA ILE A 94 10.03 4.17 3.51
C ILE A 94 9.17 5.43 3.44
N SER A 95 7.89 5.37 3.83
CA SER A 95 6.99 6.54 3.86
C SER A 95 7.52 7.67 4.74
N ILE A 96 8.02 7.36 5.95
CA ILE A 96 8.64 8.36 6.84
C ILE A 96 9.89 8.95 6.20
N GLY A 97 10.70 8.15 5.51
CA GLY A 97 11.88 8.61 4.77
C GLY A 97 11.53 9.60 3.68
N ILE A 98 10.44 9.37 2.96
CA ILE A 98 9.90 10.31 1.94
C ILE A 98 9.40 11.60 2.62
N PHE A 99 8.59 11.47 3.66
CA PHE A 99 8.04 12.61 4.40
C PHE A 99 9.12 13.52 4.99
N LYS A 100 10.22 12.94 5.48
CA LYS A 100 11.36 13.72 6.01
C LYS A 100 12.06 14.58 4.95
N LYS A 101 11.99 14.19 3.68
CA LYS A 101 12.57 14.96 2.56
C LYS A 101 11.63 16.08 2.12
N ASN A 102 10.33 15.81 2.13
CA ASN A 102 9.29 16.80 1.85
C ASN A 102 8.02 16.42 2.63
N ASP A 103 7.65 17.28 3.57
CA ASP A 103 6.56 17.03 4.51
C ASP A 103 5.17 17.42 3.96
N LEU A 104 5.08 17.79 2.69
CA LEU A 104 3.81 17.91 1.96
C LEU A 104 3.27 16.55 1.49
N PHE A 105 4.11 15.51 1.47
CA PHE A 105 3.70 14.20 0.98
C PHE A 105 2.65 13.53 1.87
N SER A 106 1.60 13.04 1.20
CA SER A 106 0.53 12.21 1.73
C SER A 106 0.68 10.79 1.18
N PHE A 107 0.23 9.78 1.93
CA PHE A 107 0.50 8.37 1.59
C PHE A 107 -0.79 7.58 1.41
N GLY A 108 -1.01 7.09 0.20
CA GLY A 108 -2.16 6.31 -0.21
C GLY A 108 -1.87 4.82 -0.26
N PHE A 109 -2.85 4.04 0.19
CA PHE A 109 -2.84 2.58 0.17
C PHE A 109 -4.16 2.09 -0.43
N ILE A 110 -4.07 1.09 -1.31
CA ILE A 110 -5.25 0.41 -1.85
C ILE A 110 -5.19 -1.05 -1.42
N GLY A 111 -6.19 -1.47 -0.63
CA GLY A 111 -6.30 -2.83 -0.14
C GLY A 111 -6.77 -3.78 -1.24
N ALA A 112 -5.85 -4.31 -2.05
CA ALA A 112 -6.21 -5.30 -3.06
C ALA A 112 -6.84 -6.56 -2.40
N PRO A 113 -7.95 -7.09 -2.94
CA PRO A 113 -8.60 -8.27 -2.40
C PRO A 113 -7.70 -9.51 -2.55
N THR A 114 -7.80 -10.45 -1.62
CA THR A 114 -7.21 -11.79 -1.76
C THR A 114 -7.95 -12.58 -2.86
N LYS A 115 -7.35 -13.66 -3.38
CA LYS A 115 -8.05 -14.55 -4.32
C LYS A 115 -9.34 -15.14 -3.75
N ILE A 116 -9.30 -15.53 -2.48
CA ILE A 116 -10.46 -16.05 -1.77
C ILE A 116 -11.56 -14.98 -1.71
N GLU A 117 -11.21 -13.72 -1.41
CA GLU A 117 -12.19 -12.64 -1.48
C GLU A 117 -12.72 -12.45 -2.90
N LEU A 118 -11.89 -12.51 -3.95
CA LEU A 118 -12.39 -12.45 -5.33
C LEU A 118 -13.36 -13.60 -5.69
N GLU A 119 -13.16 -14.79 -5.12
CA GLU A 119 -13.99 -15.99 -5.35
C GLU A 119 -15.28 -15.97 -4.49
N GLU A 120 -15.16 -15.65 -3.19
CA GLU A 120 -16.26 -15.54 -2.22
C GLU A 120 -17.14 -14.30 -2.46
N ASN A 121 -16.60 -13.22 -3.04
CA ASN A 121 -17.33 -12.00 -3.37
C ASN A 121 -18.20 -12.11 -4.63
N SER A 122 -18.55 -13.32 -5.07
CA SER A 122 -19.68 -13.50 -5.99
C SER A 122 -21.01 -12.94 -5.42
N ASN A 123 -21.08 -12.71 -4.10
CA ASN A 123 -22.22 -12.09 -3.40
C ASN A 123 -21.93 -10.72 -2.71
N LYS A 124 -20.75 -10.11 -2.91
CA LYS A 124 -20.48 -8.71 -2.49
C LYS A 124 -20.13 -7.88 -3.71
N THR A 125 -20.72 -6.68 -3.81
CA THR A 125 -20.61 -5.80 -4.98
C THR A 125 -19.15 -5.47 -5.29
N ILE A 126 -18.60 -6.08 -6.35
CA ILE A 126 -17.44 -5.51 -7.04
C ILE A 126 -17.97 -4.21 -7.65
N ASN A 127 -17.37 -3.08 -7.28
CA ASN A 127 -17.77 -1.80 -7.83
C ASN A 127 -17.55 -1.81 -9.35
N PRO A 128 -18.28 -1.00 -10.12
CA PRO A 128 -18.07 -0.88 -11.57
C PRO A 128 -16.61 -0.53 -11.95
N ASP A 129 -15.85 0.04 -11.02
CA ASP A 129 -14.45 0.42 -11.14
C ASP A 129 -13.44 -0.70 -10.77
N GLY A 130 -13.94 -1.92 -10.51
CA GLY A 130 -13.12 -3.09 -10.19
C GLY A 130 -12.63 -3.20 -8.74
N THR A 131 -13.01 -2.24 -7.87
CA THR A 131 -12.67 -2.28 -6.45
C THR A 131 -13.64 -3.14 -5.63
N VAL A 132 -13.17 -3.56 -4.46
CA VAL A 132 -13.94 -4.37 -3.52
C VAL A 132 -13.99 -3.64 -2.19
N GLU A 133 -15.17 -3.51 -1.61
CA GLU A 133 -15.37 -2.90 -0.31
C GLU A 133 -14.78 -3.77 0.82
N SER A 134 -14.18 -3.13 1.84
CA SER A 134 -13.79 -3.74 3.11
C SER A 134 -12.89 -4.99 3.00
N THR A 135 -11.86 -4.95 2.15
CA THR A 135 -10.92 -6.07 2.06
C THR A 135 -10.20 -6.30 3.38
N LYS A 136 -9.81 -7.55 3.67
CA LYS A 136 -9.00 -7.91 4.85
C LYS A 136 -7.76 -7.04 4.97
N ARG A 137 -7.17 -6.63 3.85
CA ARG A 137 -6.01 -5.74 3.82
C ARG A 137 -6.36 -4.31 4.16
N PHE A 138 -7.44 -3.75 3.62
CA PHE A 138 -7.90 -2.42 4.00
C PHE A 138 -8.15 -2.32 5.51
N ASN A 139 -8.87 -3.29 6.09
CA ASN A 139 -9.15 -3.33 7.53
C ASN A 139 -7.88 -3.48 8.37
N THR A 140 -6.92 -4.28 7.91
CA THR A 140 -5.64 -4.47 8.61
C THR A 140 -4.78 -3.21 8.52
N TYR A 141 -4.72 -2.58 7.34
CA TYR A 141 -3.91 -1.39 7.12
C TYR A 141 -4.48 -0.19 7.88
N SER A 142 -5.79 0.02 7.89
CA SER A 142 -6.41 1.14 8.60
C SER A 142 -6.11 1.12 10.10
N ILE A 143 -6.15 -0.06 10.74
CA ILE A 143 -5.78 -0.23 12.15
C ILE A 143 -4.28 -0.01 12.36
N TYR A 144 -3.44 -0.57 11.48
CA TYR A 144 -2.00 -0.55 11.65
C TYR A 144 -1.42 0.85 11.44
N VAL A 145 -1.83 1.52 10.36
CA VAL A 145 -1.37 2.85 9.96
C VAL A 145 -1.70 3.91 10.99
N LYS A 146 -2.91 3.89 11.58
CA LYS A 146 -3.31 4.81 12.66
C LYS A 146 -2.37 4.80 13.86
N ARG A 147 -1.64 3.70 14.10
CA ARG A 147 -0.69 3.60 15.22
C ARG A 147 0.64 4.31 14.97
N TYR A 148 1.05 4.50 13.71
CA TYR A 148 2.39 4.98 13.39
C TYR A 148 2.43 6.43 12.91
N PHE A 149 1.33 6.93 12.37
CA PHE A 149 1.23 8.30 11.90
C PHE A 149 0.50 9.12 12.97
N SER A 150 1.19 10.13 13.52
CA SER A 150 0.63 10.94 14.61
C SER A 150 -0.53 11.81 14.09
N PRO A 151 -1.63 11.91 14.85
CA PRO A 151 -2.78 12.72 14.46
C PRO A 151 -2.46 14.22 14.37
N ASP A 152 -1.38 14.68 15.00
CA ASP A 152 -0.93 16.08 14.97
C ASP A 152 -0.32 16.45 13.61
N ARG A 153 0.26 15.48 12.90
CA ARG A 153 0.91 15.69 11.60
C ARG A 153 0.08 15.17 10.44
N PHE A 154 -0.79 14.22 10.70
CA PHE A 154 -1.55 13.52 9.67
C PHE A 154 -3.04 13.52 9.97
N GLU A 155 -3.80 13.63 8.89
CA GLU A 155 -5.23 13.37 8.83
C GLU A 155 -5.46 12.03 8.14
N HIS A 156 -6.36 11.22 8.67
CA HIS A 156 -6.64 9.89 8.15
C HIS A 156 -7.97 9.92 7.40
N ILE A 157 -7.91 9.67 6.09
CA ILE A 157 -9.08 9.67 5.20
C ILE A 157 -9.31 8.24 4.71
N GLU A 158 -10.47 7.68 5.04
CA GLU A 158 -10.89 6.34 4.66
C GLU A 158 -11.95 6.43 3.55
N ILE A 159 -11.69 5.78 2.42
CA ILE A 159 -12.66 5.62 1.33
C ILE A 159 -13.05 4.14 1.31
N VAL A 160 -13.99 3.79 2.19
CA VAL A 160 -14.38 2.39 2.48
C VAL A 160 -14.86 1.67 1.22
N SER A 161 -15.65 2.37 0.39
CA SER A 161 -16.24 1.82 -0.84
C SER A 161 -15.19 1.21 -1.77
N SER A 162 -14.02 1.83 -1.89
CA SER A 162 -12.93 1.39 -2.77
C SER A 162 -11.77 0.73 -2.03
N SER A 163 -11.92 0.40 -0.74
CA SER A 163 -10.84 -0.11 0.11
C SER A 163 -9.56 0.74 0.04
N SER A 164 -9.74 2.06 -0.08
CA SER A 164 -8.66 3.02 -0.24
C SER A 164 -8.47 3.83 1.02
N TYR A 165 -7.21 4.11 1.34
CA TYR A 165 -6.83 4.79 2.57
C TYR A 165 -5.78 5.84 2.28
N LEU A 166 -5.98 7.08 2.74
CA LEU A 166 -4.98 8.13 2.66
C LEU A 166 -4.57 8.61 4.05
N ILE A 167 -3.25 8.68 4.24
CA ILE A 167 -2.62 9.43 5.32
C ILE A 167 -2.25 10.80 4.76
N LYS A 168 -3.14 11.77 4.94
CA LYS A 168 -2.98 13.14 4.44
C LYS A 168 -2.04 13.93 5.34
N SER A 169 -1.00 14.54 4.78
CA SER A 169 -0.19 15.52 5.51
C SER A 169 -1.04 16.74 5.85
N ARG A 170 -1.03 17.16 7.12
CA ARG A 170 -1.69 18.41 7.53
C ARG A 170 -0.98 19.66 7.02
N LYS A 171 0.27 19.55 6.56
CA LYS A 171 1.01 20.67 5.94
C LYS A 171 0.60 20.94 4.50
N ASN A 172 0.01 19.95 3.83
CA ASN A 172 -0.50 20.12 2.48
C ASN A 172 -1.94 20.66 2.52
N LEU A 173 -2.05 21.98 2.69
CA LEU A 173 -3.33 22.69 2.81
C LEU A 173 -4.12 22.68 1.49
N ASP A 174 -3.44 22.57 0.36
CA ASP A 174 -4.06 22.57 -0.96
C ASP A 174 -4.75 21.24 -1.30
N LEU A 175 -4.37 20.15 -0.63
CA LEU A 175 -4.95 18.83 -0.83
C LEU A 175 -6.25 18.69 -0.01
N THR A 176 -7.37 19.17 -0.55
CA THR A 176 -8.69 19.03 0.10
C THR A 176 -9.24 17.60 0.00
N THR A 177 -10.20 17.24 0.87
CA THR A 177 -10.87 15.92 0.82
C THR A 177 -11.49 15.64 -0.56
N THR A 178 -12.11 16.64 -1.20
CA THR A 178 -12.67 16.50 -2.55
C THR A 178 -11.58 16.17 -3.59
N LYS A 179 -10.39 16.78 -3.50
CA LYS A 179 -9.26 16.44 -4.38
C LYS A 179 -8.75 15.02 -4.14
N VAL A 180 -8.74 14.58 -2.88
CA VAL A 180 -8.39 13.19 -2.52
C VAL A 180 -9.36 12.19 -3.13
N GLU A 181 -10.66 12.42 -2.99
CA GLU A 181 -11.70 11.55 -3.56
C GLU A 181 -11.61 11.50 -5.09
N HIS A 182 -11.47 12.66 -5.74
CA HIS A 182 -11.27 12.75 -7.18
C HIS A 182 -10.00 12.02 -7.63
N PHE A 183 -8.90 12.18 -6.88
CA PHE A 183 -7.66 11.48 -7.16
C PHE A 183 -7.85 9.97 -7.10
N PHE A 184 -8.44 9.42 -6.03
CA PHE A 184 -8.63 7.97 -5.93
C PHE A 184 -9.56 7.44 -7.01
N LYS A 185 -10.66 8.15 -7.32
CA LYS A 185 -11.55 7.77 -8.41
C LYS A 185 -10.79 7.66 -9.74
N TYR A 186 -10.08 8.73 -10.13
CA TYR A 186 -9.28 8.73 -11.36
C TYR A 186 -8.22 7.63 -11.35
N TYR A 187 -7.53 7.48 -10.22
CA TYR A 187 -6.45 6.52 -10.07
C TYR A 187 -6.94 5.08 -10.26
N ILE A 188 -8.06 4.73 -9.65
CA ILE A 188 -8.67 3.41 -9.77
C ILE A 188 -9.07 3.15 -11.23
N GLU A 189 -9.79 4.07 -11.87
CA GLU A 189 -10.28 3.92 -13.25
C GLU A 189 -9.14 3.73 -14.28
N ASN A 190 -7.95 4.26 -14.01
CA ASN A 190 -6.85 4.31 -14.98
C ASN A 190 -5.66 3.38 -14.65
N HIS A 191 -5.56 2.88 -13.42
CA HIS A 191 -4.37 2.17 -12.94
C HIS A 191 -4.61 0.88 -12.16
N CYS A 192 -5.86 0.57 -11.78
CA CYS A 192 -6.24 -0.67 -11.12
C CYS A 192 -6.93 -1.62 -12.12
#